data_AF-A0AAU2XR74-F1
#
_entry.id   AF-A0AAU2XR74-F1
#
_cell.length_a   1.000
_cell.length_b   1.000
_cell.length_c   1.000
_cell.angle_alpha   90.00
_cell.angle_beta   90.00
_cell.angle_gamma   90.00
#
_symmetry.space_group_name_H-M   'P 1'
#
loop_
_entity.id
_entity.type
_entity.pdbx_description
1 polymer ?
#
loop_
_entity_poly.entity_id
_entity_poly.type
_entity_poly.pdbx_seq_one_letter_code
_entity_poly.pdbx_strand_id
1 'polypeptide(L)'
;MSEQENIDVRVLTVDVGAFPGAGHAVLYANGAVPQLDTVQLDSAHGGEFTHAEAQLSKYRAHMDWWHAKSLDPKASQDLIHSIARQL
;
A
#
# COMPACT_ATOMS: atom_id res chain seq x y z
N MET A 1 13.40 -10.22 -0.21
CA MET A 1 12.67 -9.27 0.66
C MET A 1 11.32 -9.82 1.06
N SER A 2 10.51 -10.40 0.16
CA SER A 2 9.27 -11.13 0.52
C SER A 2 9.46 -12.36 1.40
N GLU A 3 10.68 -12.90 1.48
CA GLU A 3 11.00 -14.11 2.28
C GLU A 3 11.12 -13.84 3.78
N GLN A 4 10.94 -12.59 4.23
CA GLN A 4 10.95 -12.25 5.66
C GLN A 4 9.53 -12.37 6.21
N GLU A 5 9.38 -13.02 7.37
CA GLU A 5 8.06 -13.28 7.99
C GLU A 5 7.24 -12.02 8.27
N ASN A 6 7.89 -10.86 8.39
CA ASN A 6 7.25 -9.57 8.70
C ASN A 6 7.04 -8.67 7.45
N ILE A 7 7.21 -9.21 6.24
CA ILE A 7 7.05 -8.46 4.99
C ILE A 7 6.06 -9.16 4.06
N ASP A 8 4.89 -8.54 3.88
CA ASP A 8 3.94 -8.93 2.84
C ASP A 8 4.15 -8.09 1.57
N VAL A 9 4.33 -8.76 0.43
CA VAL A 9 4.35 -8.13 -0.89
C VAL A 9 3.08 -8.51 -1.62
N ARG A 10 2.28 -7.51 -1.99
CA ARG A 10 1.01 -7.70 -2.69
C ARG A 10 1.00 -6.98 -4.02
N VAL A 11 0.46 -7.61 -5.06
CA VAL A 11 0.33 -7.05 -6.40
C VAL A 11 -1.10 -6.62 -6.65
N LEU A 12 -1.30 -5.35 -7.03
CA LEU A 12 -2.54 -4.88 -7.61
C LEU A 12 -2.42 -4.93 -9.14
N THR A 13 -3.25 -5.75 -9.77
CA THR A 13 -3.21 -5.95 -11.22
C THR A 13 -4.00 -4.88 -11.96
N VAL A 14 -3.64 -4.62 -13.22
CA VAL A 14 -4.23 -3.53 -14.03
C VAL A 14 -5.72 -3.75 -14.31
N ASP A 15 -6.19 -5.00 -14.37
CA ASP A 15 -7.59 -5.37 -14.57
C ASP A 15 -8.53 -4.91 -13.44
N VAL A 16 -7.99 -4.58 -12.27
CA VAL A 16 -8.78 -3.97 -11.18
C VAL A 16 -9.37 -2.62 -11.61
N GLY A 17 -8.72 -1.92 -12.55
CA GLY A 17 -9.26 -0.73 -13.22
C GLY A 17 -9.41 0.52 -12.35
N ALA A 18 -9.04 0.45 -11.07
CA ALA A 18 -9.13 1.56 -10.14
C ALA A 18 -7.94 1.57 -9.18
N PHE A 19 -7.56 2.77 -8.71
CA PHE A 19 -6.60 2.97 -7.64
C PHE A 19 -7.02 4.22 -6.84
N PRO A 20 -7.46 4.08 -5.57
CA PRO A 20 -7.89 5.22 -4.77
C PRO A 20 -6.79 6.28 -4.58
N GLY A 21 -7.16 7.55 -4.75
CA GLY A 21 -6.27 8.69 -4.54
C GLY A 21 -5.61 9.22 -5.82
N ALA A 22 -4.63 10.10 -5.64
CA ALA A 22 -3.93 10.77 -6.75
C ALA A 22 -2.77 9.93 -7.33
N GLY A 23 -2.68 8.64 -6.99
CA GLY A 23 -1.58 7.78 -7.41
C GLY A 23 -0.25 8.06 -6.70
N HIS A 24 -0.24 8.85 -5.62
CA HIS A 24 0.96 9.05 -4.79
C HIS A 24 1.36 7.73 -4.11
N ALA A 25 2.67 7.54 -3.93
CA ALA A 25 3.15 6.54 -2.99
C ALA A 25 2.72 6.96 -1.58
N VAL A 26 2.18 6.00 -0.83
CA VAL A 26 1.64 6.22 0.51
C VAL A 26 2.32 5.28 1.48
N LEU A 27 2.88 5.84 2.55
CA LEU A 27 3.33 5.09 3.71
C LEU A 27 2.38 5.41 4.87
N TYR A 28 1.78 4.38 5.45
CA TYR A 28 1.01 4.49 6.67
C TYR A 28 1.80 3.85 7.81
N ALA A 29 2.16 4.62 8.82
CA ALA A 29 2.85 4.14 10.01
C ALA A 29 1.87 4.08 11.17
N ASN A 30 1.69 2.89 11.75
CA ASN A 30 0.90 2.73 12.96
C ASN A 30 1.68 3.18 14.20
N GLY A 31 1.03 3.94 15.07
CA GLY A 31 1.53 4.27 16.40
C GLY A 31 1.14 3.24 17.45
N ALA A 32 1.62 3.44 18.69
CA ALA A 32 1.18 2.63 19.83
C ALA A 32 -0.32 2.81 20.16
N VAL A 33 -0.91 3.91 19.68
CA VAL A 33 -2.35 4.20 19.69
C VAL A 33 -2.74 4.83 18.34
N PRO A 34 -3.99 4.68 17.86
CA PRO A 34 -4.40 5.17 16.53
C PRO A 34 -4.17 6.67 16.30
N GLN A 35 -4.22 7.49 17.35
CA GLN A 35 -3.99 8.94 17.26
C GLN A 35 -2.53 9.33 16.97
N LEU A 36 -1.61 8.37 17.11
CA LEU A 36 -0.21 8.54 16.74
C LEU A 36 0.10 7.97 15.36
N ASP A 37 -0.89 7.44 14.65
CA ASP A 37 -0.71 7.03 13.26
C ASP A 37 -0.31 8.23 12.40
N THR A 38 0.53 8.00 11.41
CA THR A 38 1.01 9.04 10.50
C THR A 38 1.06 8.50 9.09
N VAL A 39 0.58 9.30 8.13
CA VAL A 39 0.70 9.03 6.72
C VAL A 39 1.73 9.95 6.10
N GLN A 40 2.70 9.37 5.40
CA GLN A 40 3.58 10.08 4.48
C GLN A 40 3.07 9.88 3.04
N LEU A 41 3.01 10.97 2.29
CA LEU A 41 2.75 10.99 0.85
C LEU A 41 3.97 11.51 0.13
N ASP A 42 4.39 10.81 -0.93
CA ASP A 42 5.43 11.34 -1.80
C ASP A 42 4.81 12.35 -2.77
N SER A 43 5.33 13.57 -2.76
CA SER A 43 4.93 14.64 -3.66
C SER A 43 6.14 15.15 -4.46
N ALA A 44 5.88 15.89 -5.53
CA ALA A 44 6.93 16.51 -6.34
C ALA A 44 7.80 17.49 -5.54
N HIS A 45 7.31 17.97 -4.40
CA HIS A 45 8.00 18.94 -3.55
C HIS A 45 8.60 18.31 -2.28
N GLY A 46 8.53 16.98 -2.15
CA GLY A 46 9.04 16.23 -0.99
C GLY A 46 7.96 15.38 -0.32
N GLY A 47 8.29 14.83 0.85
CA GLY A 47 7.34 14.06 1.66
C GLY A 47 6.37 14.96 2.42
N GLU A 48 5.07 14.72 2.27
CA GLU A 48 4.02 15.37 3.04
C GLU A 48 3.52 14.45 4.15
N PHE A 49 3.41 14.95 5.38
CA PHE A 49 2.99 14.17 6.54
C PHE A 49 1.60 14.61 7.00
N THR A 50 0.70 13.65 7.19
CA THR A 50 -0.65 13.90 7.70
C THR A 50 -0.95 12.98 8.88
N HIS A 51 -1.51 13.57 9.93
CA HIS A 51 -1.79 12.91 11.21
C HIS A 51 -3.13 13.37 11.80
N ALA A 52 -3.88 14.19 11.08
CA ALA A 52 -5.23 14.58 11.48
C ALA A 52 -6.19 13.42 11.27
N GLU A 53 -7.06 13.14 12.24
CA GLU A 53 -7.95 11.96 12.23
C GLU A 53 -8.81 11.84 10.97
N ALA A 54 -9.30 12.96 10.44
CA ALA A 54 -10.05 12.96 9.18
C ALA A 54 -9.21 12.44 8.01
N GLN A 55 -7.93 12.81 7.92
CA GLN A 55 -7.02 12.29 6.90
C GLN A 55 -6.66 10.83 7.17
N LEU A 56 -6.36 10.47 8.42
CA LEU A 56 -6.04 9.09 8.79
C LEU A 56 -7.20 8.13 8.48
N SER A 57 -8.44 8.54 8.73
CA SER A 57 -9.63 7.73 8.42
C SER A 57 -9.76 7.42 6.92
N LYS A 58 -9.46 8.42 6.06
CA LYS A 58 -9.43 8.26 4.61
C LYS A 58 -8.36 7.25 4.18
N TYR A 59 -7.14 7.37 4.72
CA TYR A 59 -6.06 6.47 4.34
C TYR A 59 -6.22 5.06 4.89
N ARG A 60 -6.87 4.87 6.05
CA ARG A 60 -7.28 3.54 6.51
C ARG A 60 -8.25 2.89 5.53
N ALA A 61 -9.26 3.62 5.05
CA ALA A 61 -10.18 3.11 4.04
C ALA A 61 -9.47 2.76 2.71
N HIS A 62 -8.45 3.54 2.31
CA HIS A 62 -7.61 3.18 1.16
C HIS A 62 -6.80 1.90 1.40
N MET A 63 -6.19 1.75 2.59
CA MET A 63 -5.43 0.54 2.95
C MET A 63 -6.32 -0.71 2.93
N ASP A 64 -7.51 -0.63 3.51
CA ASP A 64 -8.49 -1.73 3.47
C ASP A 64 -8.86 -2.10 2.03
N TRP A 65 -9.06 -1.09 1.17
CA TRP A 65 -9.36 -1.31 -0.24
C TRP A 65 -8.19 -1.97 -0.98
N TRP A 66 -6.95 -1.49 -0.79
CA TRP A 66 -5.75 -2.07 -1.42
C TRP A 66 -5.55 -3.51 -0.98
N HIS A 67 -5.74 -3.79 0.31
CA HIS A 67 -5.64 -5.14 0.85
C HIS A 67 -6.71 -6.07 0.28
N ALA A 68 -7.94 -5.58 0.10
CA ALA A 68 -9.04 -6.36 -0.46
C ALA A 68 -8.94 -6.59 -1.99
N LYS A 69 -8.27 -5.70 -2.73
CA LYS A 69 -8.21 -5.75 -4.19
C LYS A 69 -6.89 -6.26 -4.76
N SER A 70 -5.82 -6.24 -3.97
CA SER A 70 -4.57 -6.87 -4.36
C SER A 70 -4.63 -8.39 -4.20
N LEU A 71 -3.87 -9.07 -5.04
CA LEU A 71 -3.59 -10.50 -4.87
C LEU A 71 -3.04 -10.77 -3.47
N ASP A 72 -3.31 -11.97 -2.95
CA ASP A 72 -2.66 -12.42 -1.72
C ASP A 72 -1.13 -12.51 -1.92
N PRO A 73 -0.34 -12.56 -0.84
CA PRO A 73 1.12 -12.57 -0.94
C PRO A 73 1.68 -13.70 -1.82
N LYS A 74 1.06 -14.89 -1.79
CA LYS A 74 1.54 -16.04 -2.56
C LYS A 74 1.25 -15.87 -4.04
N ALA A 75 0.02 -15.52 -4.40
CA ALA A 75 -0.36 -15.23 -5.78
C ALA A 75 0.45 -14.06 -6.38
N SER A 76 0.75 -13.05 -5.56
CA SER A 76 1.62 -11.93 -5.93
C SER A 76 3.03 -12.38 -6.29
N GLN A 77 3.65 -13.22 -5.44
CA GLN A 77 4.97 -13.77 -5.68
C GLN A 77 4.99 -14.67 -6.93
N ASP A 78 3.99 -15.54 -7.09
CA ASP A 78 3.90 -16.44 -8.24
C ASP A 78 3.77 -15.67 -9.56
N LEU A 79 2.97 -14.59 -9.57
CA LEU A 79 2.85 -13.69 -10.71
C LEU A 79 4.19 -13.00 -11.06
N ILE A 80 4.87 -12.43 -10.05
CA ILE A 80 6.18 -11.79 -10.24
C ILE A 80 7.19 -12.77 -10.84
N HIS A 81 7.29 -13.99 -10.29
CA HIS A 81 8.21 -15.00 -10.81
C HIS A 81 7.81 -15.50 -12.20
N SER A 82 6.53 -15.59 -12.51
CA SER A 82 6.06 -15.95 -13.85
C SER A 82 6.53 -14.93 -14.89
N ILE A 83 6.34 -13.64 -14.61
CA ILE A 83 6.78 -12.54 -15.49
C ILE A 83 8.31 -12.57 -15.64
N ALA A 84 9.04 -12.70 -14.52
CA ALA A 84 10.50 -12.71 -14.54
C ALA A 84 11.11 -13.87 -15.35
N ARG A 85 10.42 -15.02 -15.46
CA ARG A 85 10.85 -16.16 -16.29
C ARG A 85 10.51 -16.00 -17.78
N GLN A 86 9.64 -15.06 -18.13
CA GLN A 86 9.21 -14.78 -19.50
C GLN A 86 9.96 -13.61 -20.15
N LEU A 87 10.80 -12.92 -19.37
CA LEU A 87 11.75 -11.90 -19.81
C LEU A 87 13.12 -12.52 -20.04
#